data_AF-A0A7X2PNX0-F1
#
_entry.id   AF-A0A7X2PNX0-F1
#
_cell.length_a   1.000
_cell.length_b   1.000
_cell.length_c   1.000
_cell.angle_alpha   90.00
_cell.angle_beta   90.00
_cell.angle_gamma   90.00
#
_symmetry.space_group_name_H-M   'P 1'
#
loop_
_entity.id
_entity.type
_entity.pdbx_description
1 polymer ?
#
loop_
_entity_poly.entity_id
_entity_poly.type
_entity_poly.pdbx_seq_one_letter_code
_entity_poly.pdbx_strand_id
1 'polypeptide(L)'
;MKIVAVLDDLFFTVKIMDAAKRAGLEIVFVKDEITVFEKAAENPAMIIFDLNTKAVDAVKLIRQLKHQPETRHIPLLGFVSHVQVELKRQSQEAGADQVLPRSTFSTKLPAILQSHAEAIAAQH
;
A
#
# COMPACT_ATOMS: atom_id res chain seq x y z
N MET A 1 0.15 -15.30 1.29
CA MET A 1 -0.71 -14.11 1.13
C MET A 1 0.06 -13.04 0.36
N LYS A 2 -0.62 -12.24 -0.46
CA LYS A 2 0.00 -11.27 -1.36
C LYS A 2 -0.08 -9.85 -0.80
N ILE A 3 0.91 -9.03 -1.14
CA ILE A 3 0.91 -7.58 -0.98
C ILE A 3 0.65 -6.96 -2.35
N VAL A 4 -0.19 -5.94 -2.42
CA VAL A 4 -0.39 -5.16 -3.65
C VAL A 4 0.27 -3.80 -3.47
N ALA A 5 0.99 -3.32 -4.47
CA ALA A 5 1.61 -2.01 -4.45
C ALA A 5 1.25 -1.21 -5.70
N VAL A 6 0.73 0.00 -5.49
CA VAL A 6 0.21 0.91 -6.52
C VAL A 6 1.19 2.07 -6.67
N LEU A 7 2.09 1.95 -7.64
CA LEU A 7 3.15 2.93 -7.90
C LEU A 7 3.79 2.76 -9.28
N ASP A 8 4.38 3.84 -9.76
CA ASP A 8 5.17 3.93 -11.01
C ASP A 8 6.65 4.26 -10.76
N ASP A 9 7.03 4.63 -9.54
CA ASP A 9 8.41 4.95 -9.15
C ASP A 9 9.28 3.68 -9.06
N LEU A 10 10.29 3.59 -9.93
CA LEU A 10 11.20 2.45 -10.00
C LEU A 10 12.08 2.30 -8.75
N PHE A 11 12.47 3.40 -8.12
CA PHE A 11 13.31 3.36 -6.92
C PHE A 11 12.55 2.75 -5.74
N PHE A 12 11.28 3.11 -5.55
CA PHE A 12 10.42 2.47 -4.56
C PHE A 12 10.02 1.05 -4.95
N THR A 13 9.82 0.77 -6.24
CA THR A 13 9.57 -0.60 -6.73
C THR A 13 10.67 -1.55 -6.26
N VAL A 14 11.95 -1.19 -6.48
CA VAL A 14 13.09 -2.02 -6.06
C VAL A 14 13.14 -2.19 -4.53
N LYS A 15 12.94 -1.11 -3.77
CA LYS A 15 12.95 -1.16 -2.30
C LYS A 15 11.87 -2.07 -1.72
N ILE A 16 10.64 -1.97 -2.24
CA ILE A 16 9.52 -2.78 -1.77
C ILE A 16 9.74 -4.24 -2.16
N MET A 17 10.19 -4.51 -3.39
CA MET A 17 10.51 -5.87 -3.83
C MET A 17 11.57 -6.53 -2.93
N ASP A 18 12.64 -5.82 -2.63
CA ASP A 18 13.75 -6.31 -1.81
C ASP A 18 13.33 -6.55 -0.33
N ALA A 19 12.51 -5.65 0.22
CA ALA A 19 11.93 -5.83 1.55
C ALA A 19 10.93 -7.00 1.62
N ALA A 20 10.05 -7.14 0.61
CA ALA A 20 9.08 -8.24 0.53
C ALA A 20 9.78 -9.59 0.41
N LYS A 21 10.83 -9.68 -0.43
CA LYS A 21 11.65 -10.88 -0.57
C LYS A 21 12.28 -11.32 0.75
N ARG A 22 12.83 -10.38 1.53
CA ARG A 22 13.39 -10.68 2.86
C ARG A 22 12.34 -11.18 3.85
N ALA A 23 11.12 -10.66 3.76
CA ALA A 23 10.00 -11.08 4.60
C ALA A 23 9.31 -12.37 4.09
N GLY A 24 9.75 -12.95 2.96
CA GLY A 24 9.10 -14.11 2.36
C GLY A 24 7.70 -13.83 1.79
N LEU A 25 7.40 -12.56 1.47
CA LEU A 25 6.11 -12.13 0.94
C LEU A 25 6.13 -12.00 -0.58
N GLU A 26 5.04 -12.43 -1.21
CA GLU A 26 4.78 -12.14 -2.62
C GLU A 26 4.23 -10.72 -2.78
N ILE A 27 4.70 -10.02 -3.80
CA ILE A 27 4.23 -8.67 -4.13
C ILE A 27 3.81 -8.55 -5.59
N VAL A 28 2.70 -7.84 -5.80
CA VAL A 28 2.17 -7.50 -7.12
C VAL A 28 2.15 -5.98 -7.28
N PHE A 29 2.77 -5.49 -8.35
CA PHE A 29 2.77 -4.08 -8.71
C PHE A 29 1.64 -3.78 -9.69
N VAL A 30 0.88 -2.71 -9.44
CA VAL A 30 -0.30 -2.32 -10.22
C VAL A 30 -0.21 -0.83 -10.59
N LYS A 31 -0.71 -0.47 -11.78
CA LYS A 31 -0.60 0.88 -12.34
C LYS A 31 -1.91 1.40 -12.97
N ASP A 32 -3.04 0.79 -12.67
CA ASP A 32 -4.34 1.20 -13.20
C ASP A 32 -5.47 0.87 -12.20
N GLU A 33 -6.58 1.61 -12.29
CA GLU A 33 -7.72 1.52 -11.37
C GLU A 33 -8.40 0.14 -11.43
N ILE A 34 -8.53 -0.46 -12.62
CA ILE A 34 -9.24 -1.73 -12.80
C ILE A 34 -8.51 -2.85 -12.08
N THR A 35 -7.21 -3.00 -12.35
CA THR A 35 -6.40 -4.06 -11.72
C THR A 35 -6.25 -3.84 -10.21
N VAL A 36 -6.34 -2.60 -9.69
CA VAL A 36 -6.36 -2.37 -8.23
C VAL A 36 -7.57 -3.05 -7.59
N PHE A 37 -8.77 -2.89 -8.16
CA PHE A 37 -9.97 -3.54 -7.62
C PHE A 37 -9.97 -5.06 -7.82
N GLU A 38 -9.50 -5.54 -8.98
CA GLU A 38 -9.33 -6.98 -9.21
C GLU A 38 -8.41 -7.61 -8.15
N LYS A 39 -7.27 -6.97 -7.87
CA LYS A 39 -6.34 -7.46 -6.85
C LYS A 39 -6.83 -7.26 -5.43
N ALA A 40 -7.63 -6.24 -5.15
CA ALA A 40 -8.26 -6.08 -3.85
C ALA A 40 -9.29 -7.19 -3.58
N ALA A 41 -10.03 -7.64 -4.59
CA ALA A 41 -10.99 -8.75 -4.48
C ALA A 41 -10.30 -10.10 -4.17
N GLU A 42 -9.02 -10.26 -4.48
CA GLU A 42 -8.20 -11.41 -4.04
C GLU A 42 -7.85 -11.38 -2.53
N ASN A 43 -8.35 -10.39 -1.78
CA ASN A 43 -8.12 -10.19 -0.34
C ASN A 43 -6.63 -10.19 0.06
N PRO A 44 -5.83 -9.24 -0.45
CA PRO A 44 -4.42 -9.13 -0.12
C PRO A 44 -4.22 -8.76 1.36
N ALA A 45 -3.05 -9.07 1.89
CA ALA A 45 -2.72 -8.76 3.28
C ALA A 45 -2.65 -7.24 3.54
N MET A 46 -2.28 -6.46 2.52
CA MET A 46 -2.34 -5.00 2.51
C MET A 46 -2.23 -4.47 1.08
N ILE A 47 -2.58 -3.19 0.92
CA ILE A 47 -2.31 -2.42 -0.31
C ILE A 47 -1.44 -1.20 0.05
N ILE A 48 -0.32 -1.04 -0.66
CA ILE A 48 0.60 0.09 -0.51
C ILE A 48 0.35 1.07 -1.66
N PHE A 49 0.16 2.36 -1.35
CA PHE A 49 -0.03 3.42 -2.33
C PHE A 49 1.15 4.41 -2.30
N ASP A 50 1.76 4.67 -3.46
CA ASP A 50 2.45 5.95 -3.66
C ASP A 50 1.38 7.01 -3.91
N LEU A 51 1.20 7.92 -2.95
CA LEU A 51 0.22 8.99 -3.08
C LEU A 51 0.61 10.00 -4.17
N ASN A 52 1.87 9.99 -4.61
CA ASN A 52 2.38 10.82 -5.69
C ASN A 52 2.44 10.11 -7.05
N THR A 53 1.86 8.90 -7.18
CA THR A 53 1.84 8.20 -8.46
C THR A 53 1.08 8.99 -9.54
N LYS A 54 1.53 8.91 -10.78
CA LYS A 54 0.79 9.43 -11.94
C LYS A 54 -0.12 8.39 -12.59
N ALA A 55 -0.03 7.15 -12.13
CA ALA A 55 -0.73 6.02 -12.71
C ALA A 55 -2.24 6.06 -12.43
N VAL A 56 -2.62 6.52 -11.23
CA VAL A 56 -4.00 6.52 -10.73
C VAL A 56 -4.24 7.69 -9.77
N ASP A 57 -5.50 8.05 -9.54
CA ASP A 57 -5.89 8.91 -8.41
C ASP A 57 -5.93 8.08 -7.11
N ALA A 58 -4.80 8.06 -6.40
CA ALA A 58 -4.64 7.25 -5.20
C ALA A 58 -5.66 7.59 -4.09
N VAL A 59 -5.99 8.88 -3.89
CA VAL A 59 -6.93 9.32 -2.83
C VAL A 59 -8.35 8.84 -3.15
N LYS A 60 -8.76 8.97 -4.43
CA LYS A 60 -10.06 8.46 -4.89
C LYS A 60 -10.17 6.94 -4.71
N LEU A 61 -9.13 6.19 -5.07
CA LEU A 61 -9.11 4.74 -4.93
C LEU A 61 -9.18 4.29 -3.47
N ILE A 62 -8.40 4.92 -2.58
CA ILE A 62 -8.44 4.65 -1.14
C ILE A 62 -9.88 4.80 -0.61
N ARG A 63 -10.54 5.90 -0.97
CA ARG A 63 -11.94 6.16 -0.58
C ARG A 63 -12.87 5.05 -1.09
N GLN A 64 -12.78 4.70 -2.37
CA GLN A 64 -13.65 3.68 -2.95
C GLN A 64 -13.45 2.29 -2.33
N LEU A 65 -12.20 1.89 -2.07
CA LEU A 65 -11.88 0.63 -1.37
C LEU A 65 -12.49 0.62 0.04
N LYS A 66 -12.37 1.72 0.79
CA LYS A 66 -12.91 1.80 2.15
C LYS A 66 -14.44 1.86 2.21
N HIS A 67 -15.11 2.23 1.11
CA HIS A 67 -16.58 2.22 1.04
C HIS A 67 -17.19 0.85 0.69
N GLN A 68 -16.42 -0.08 0.15
CA GLN A 68 -16.94 -1.38 -0.26
C GLN A 68 -16.81 -2.43 0.87
N PRO A 69 -17.88 -3.18 1.22
CA PRO A 69 -17.82 -4.21 2.25
C PRO A 69 -16.73 -5.27 2.02
N GLU A 70 -16.50 -5.61 0.76
CA GLU A 70 -15.56 -6.64 0.30
C GLU A 70 -14.09 -6.22 0.43
N THR A 71 -13.78 -4.93 0.58
CA THR A 71 -12.39 -4.42 0.56
C THR A 71 -12.06 -3.48 1.72
N ARG A 72 -13.06 -2.97 2.46
CA ARG A 72 -12.85 -2.00 3.55
C ARG A 72 -11.97 -2.51 4.70
N HIS A 73 -11.93 -3.82 4.91
CA HIS A 73 -11.10 -4.44 5.96
C HIS A 73 -9.62 -4.54 5.58
N ILE A 74 -9.27 -4.36 4.29
CA ILE A 74 -7.90 -4.45 3.82
C ILE A 74 -7.09 -3.26 4.38
N PRO A 75 -5.92 -3.50 5.00
CA PRO A 75 -5.02 -2.43 5.42
C PRO A 75 -4.46 -1.64 4.23
N LEU A 76 -4.58 -0.32 4.26
CA LEU A 76 -4.10 0.60 3.23
C LEU A 76 -2.99 1.49 3.80
N LEU A 77 -1.78 1.34 3.25
CA LEU A 77 -0.59 2.12 3.62
C LEU A 77 -0.24 3.10 2.50
N GLY A 78 -0.40 4.40 2.74
CA GLY A 78 0.09 5.44 1.85
C GLY A 78 1.51 5.88 2.18
N PHE A 79 2.29 6.26 1.17
CA PHE A 79 3.49 7.06 1.37
C PHE A 79 3.49 8.30 0.48
N VAL A 80 4.10 9.38 0.97
CA VAL A 80 4.06 10.69 0.33
C VAL A 80 5.38 11.45 0.46
N SER A 81 5.67 12.33 -0.49
CA SER A 81 6.78 13.27 -0.39
C SER A 81 6.64 14.21 0.82
N HIS A 82 7.76 14.55 1.47
CA HIS A 82 7.83 15.16 2.81
C HIS A 82 7.02 16.44 3.05
N VAL A 83 6.72 17.19 2.00
CA VAL A 83 6.13 18.53 2.10
C VAL A 83 4.63 18.57 1.79
N GLN A 84 4.01 17.43 1.46
CA GLN A 84 2.61 17.41 1.02
C GLN A 84 1.65 17.06 2.16
N VAL A 85 1.57 17.98 3.14
CA VAL A 85 0.71 17.85 4.33
C VAL A 85 -0.76 17.68 3.93
N GLU A 86 -1.21 18.44 2.94
CA GLU A 86 -2.60 18.39 2.49
C GLU A 86 -2.95 17.05 1.83
N LEU A 87 -2.08 16.53 0.96
CA LEU A 87 -2.29 15.22 0.34
C LEU A 87 -2.31 14.11 1.40
N LYS A 88 -1.42 14.18 2.40
CA LYS A 88 -1.45 13.27 3.55
C LYS A 88 -2.80 13.31 4.26
N ARG A 89 -3.30 14.52 4.58
CA ARG A 89 -4.59 14.72 5.25
C ARG A 89 -5.73 14.13 4.43
N GLN A 90 -5.79 14.44 3.13
CA GLN A 90 -6.82 13.94 2.21
C GLN A 90 -6.83 12.41 2.12
N SER A 91 -5.65 11.77 2.10
CA SER A 91 -5.56 10.30 2.10
C SER A 91 -6.05 9.69 3.41
N GLN A 92 -5.74 10.31 4.56
CA GLN A 92 -6.25 9.85 5.86
C GLN A 92 -7.77 10.00 5.95
N GLU A 93 -8.32 11.12 5.49
CA GLU A 93 -9.78 11.35 5.43
C GLU A 93 -10.49 10.44 4.43
N ALA A 94 -9.80 10.01 3.38
CA ALA A 94 -10.29 8.96 2.48
C ALA A 94 -10.31 7.57 3.13
N GLY A 95 -9.66 7.40 4.29
CA GLY A 95 -9.65 6.15 5.04
C GLY A 95 -8.34 5.35 4.95
N ALA A 96 -7.22 5.95 4.52
CA ALA A 96 -5.92 5.31 4.62
C ALA A 96 -5.57 5.03 6.09
N ASP A 97 -5.26 3.77 6.42
CA ASP A 97 -4.98 3.36 7.81
C ASP A 97 -3.65 3.96 8.31
N GLN A 98 -2.69 4.15 7.41
CA GLN A 98 -1.43 4.81 7.74
C GLN A 98 -0.88 5.59 6.53
N VAL A 99 -0.31 6.76 6.78
CA VAL A 99 0.36 7.57 5.75
C VAL A 99 1.72 8.06 6.23
N LEU A 100 2.79 7.66 5.54
CA LEU A 100 4.18 7.92 5.94
C LEU A 100 4.91 8.86 4.96
N PRO A 101 5.76 9.78 5.46
CA PRO A 101 6.74 10.44 4.59
C PRO A 101 7.68 9.42 3.94
N ARG A 102 8.14 9.67 2.71
CA ARG A 102 9.03 8.79 1.94
C ARG A 102 10.31 8.32 2.67
N SER A 103 10.90 9.15 3.54
CA SER A 103 12.06 8.73 4.37
C SER A 103 11.61 7.68 5.38
N THR A 104 10.59 8.00 6.17
CA THR A 104 10.01 7.12 7.19
C THR A 104 9.53 5.83 6.58
N PHE A 105 8.86 5.88 5.41
CA PHE A 105 8.47 4.70 4.65
C PHE A 105 9.69 3.86 4.31
N SER A 106 10.74 4.44 3.69
CA SER A 106 11.96 3.71 3.34
C SER A 106 12.62 3.04 4.55
N THR A 107 12.69 3.73 5.68
CA THR A 107 13.34 3.21 6.89
C THR A 107 12.50 2.14 7.59
N LYS A 108 11.17 2.29 7.62
CA LYS A 108 10.27 1.35 8.32
C LYS A 108 9.79 0.19 7.47
N LEU A 109 9.90 0.28 6.14
CA LEU A 109 9.36 -0.71 5.20
C LEU A 109 9.76 -2.16 5.53
N PRO A 110 11.03 -2.49 5.84
CA PRO A 110 11.40 -3.86 6.22
C PRO A 110 10.62 -4.35 7.46
N ALA A 111 10.52 -3.52 8.51
CA ALA A 111 9.83 -3.88 9.74
C ALA A 111 8.31 -4.01 9.54
N ILE A 112 7.72 -3.14 8.72
CA ILE A 112 6.29 -3.21 8.37
C ILE A 112 6.00 -4.56 7.69
N LEU A 113 6.73 -4.90 6.63
CA LEU A 113 6.50 -6.14 5.90
C LEU A 113 6.78 -7.38 6.76
N GLN A 114 7.82 -7.36 7.60
CA GLN A 114 8.12 -8.44 8.54
C GLN A 114 6.97 -8.67 9.53
N SER A 115 6.42 -7.59 10.12
CA SER A 115 5.30 -7.69 11.06
C SER A 115 4.05 -8.27 10.40
N HIS A 116 3.78 -7.91 9.14
CA HIS A 116 2.68 -8.50 8.39
C HIS A 116 2.93 -9.98 8.08
N ALA A 117 4.14 -10.38 7.70
CA ALA A 117 4.49 -11.78 7.47
C ALA A 117 4.29 -12.64 8.73
N GLU A 118 4.70 -12.14 9.90
CA GLU A 118 4.50 -12.81 11.19
C GLU A 118 3.02 -12.93 11.57
N ALA A 119 2.25 -11.86 11.38
CA ALA A 119 0.81 -11.88 11.64
C ALA A 119 0.07 -12.90 10.75
N ILE A 120 0.50 -13.07 9.50
CA ILE A 120 -0.02 -14.08 8.58
C ILE A 120 0.35 -15.49 9.07
N ALA A 121 1.62 -15.70 9.45
CA ALA A 121 2.09 -17.00 9.92
C ALA A 121 1.41 -17.45 11.22
N ALA A 122 1.01 -16.52 12.10
CA ALA A 122 0.32 -16.81 13.35
C ALA A 122 -1.17 -17.14 13.19
N GLN A 123 -1.76 -16.94 12.01
CA GLN A 123 -3.16 -17.26 11.70
C GLN A 123 -3.35 -18.63 11.05
N HIS A 124 -2.25 -19.37 10.85
CA HIS A 124 -2.18 -20.72 10.29
C HIS A 124 -1.56 -21.68 11.30
#